data_AF-A0A0J1JR32-F1
#
_entry.id   AF-A0A0J1JR32-F1
#
_cell.length_a   1.000
_cell.length_b   1.000
_cell.length_c   1.000
_cell.angle_alpha   90.00
_cell.angle_beta   90.00
_cell.angle_gamma   90.00
#
_symmetry.space_group_name_H-M   'P 1'
#
loop_
_entity.id
_entity.type
_entity.pdbx_description
1 polymer ?
#
loop_
_entity_poly.entity_id
_entity_poly.type
_entity_poly.pdbx_seq_one_letter_code
_entity_poly.pdbx_strand_id
1 'polypeptide(L)' 'MSNIIESATVEDVALYLQREEGLDARQAQEQAKTVINGFIDMQEKGLIKGWYFDEQSHLELLPSDTALKIIANQK' A
#
# COMPACT_ATOMS: atom_id res chain seq x y z
N MET A 1 -22.62 -0.34 2.81
CA MET A 1 -21.49 0.60 2.83
C MET A 1 -20.29 -0.19 2.36
N SER A 2 -19.74 0.20 1.22
CA SER A 2 -19.05 -0.70 0.30
C SER A 2 -17.68 -1.13 0.85
N ASN A 3 -17.53 -2.42 1.16
CA ASN A 3 -16.24 -3.08 1.39
C ASN A 3 -15.49 -3.18 0.05
N ILE A 4 -15.13 -2.04 -0.53
CA ILE A 4 -14.30 -2.03 -1.73
C ILE A 4 -12.87 -2.06 -1.23
N ILE A 5 -12.36 -3.27 -0.98
CA ILE A 5 -10.91 -3.52 -0.91
C ILE A 5 -10.46 -3.73 -2.35
N GLU A 6 -10.63 -2.71 -3.20
CA GLU A 6 -9.89 -2.66 -4.46
C GLU A 6 -8.53 -2.06 -4.10
N SER A 7 -7.53 -2.93 -3.99
CA SER A 7 -6.16 -2.50 -3.72
C SER A 7 -5.78 -1.41 -4.72
N ALA A 8 -5.21 -0.32 -4.21
CA ALA A 8 -4.88 0.83 -5.05
C ALA A 8 -4.03 0.41 -6.26
N THR A 9 -4.38 0.92 -7.44
CA THR A 9 -3.70 0.51 -8.68
C THR A 9 -2.32 1.14 -8.78
N VAL A 10 -1.50 0.65 -9.72
CA VAL A 10 -0.19 1.26 -10.05
C VAL A 10 -0.35 2.72 -10.45
N GLU A 11 -1.44 3.08 -11.12
CA GLU A 11 -1.70 4.45 -11.56
C GLU A 11 -2.01 5.36 -10.36
N ASP A 12 -2.82 4.89 -9.42
CA ASP A 12 -3.14 5.66 -8.21
C ASP A 12 -1.89 5.87 -7.33
N VAL A 13 -1.08 4.83 -7.15
CA VAL A 13 0.20 4.93 -6.43
C VAL A 13 1.17 5.86 -7.15
N ALA A 14 1.25 5.81 -8.49
CA ALA A 14 2.09 6.72 -9.24
C ALA A 14 1.64 8.19 -9.11
N LEU A 15 0.33 8.45 -9.13
CA LEU A 15 -0.20 9.80 -8.91
C LEU A 15 0.09 10.31 -7.50
N TYR A 16 -0.01 9.44 -6.49
CA TYR A 16 0.38 9.76 -5.12
C TYR A 16 1.87 10.13 -5.02
N LEU A 17 2.75 9.31 -5.59
CA LEU A 17 4.19 9.56 -5.57
C LEU A 17 4.59 10.84 -6.33
N GLN A 18 3.90 11.18 -7.43
CA GLN A 18 4.10 12.47 -8.11
C GLN A 18 3.77 13.66 -7.19
N ARG A 19 2.70 13.55 -6.41
CA ARG A 19 2.26 14.64 -5.50
C ARG A 19 3.17 14.78 -4.29
N GLU A 20 3.49 13.67 -3.64
CA GLU A 20 4.25 13.68 -2.39
C GLU A 20 5.75 13.87 -2.60
N GLU A 21 6.33 13.26 -3.62
CA GLU A 21 7.78 13.27 -3.87
C GLU A 21 8.19 14.22 -5.01
N GLY A 22 7.22 14.85 -5.71
CA GLY A 22 7.49 15.78 -6.81
C GLY A 22 8.13 15.10 -8.03
N LEU A 23 7.91 13.79 -8.19
CA LEU A 23 8.51 12.99 -9.26
C LEU A 23 7.88 13.29 -10.62
N ASP A 24 8.67 13.11 -11.69
CA ASP A 24 8.12 13.04 -13.04
C ASP A 24 7.22 11.81 -13.22
N ALA A 25 6.22 11.92 -14.09
CA ALA A 25 5.23 10.86 -14.33
C ALA A 25 5.86 9.50 -14.65
N ARG A 26 6.96 9.48 -15.42
CA ARG A 26 7.66 8.23 -15.74
C ARG A 26 8.33 7.64 -14.51
N GLN A 27 9.05 8.47 -13.74
CA GLN A 27 9.76 8.02 -12.54
C GLN A 27 8.77 7.50 -11.50
N ALA A 28 7.67 8.22 -11.28
CA ALA A 28 6.62 7.82 -10.36
C ALA A 28 5.96 6.49 -10.77
N GLN A 29 5.78 6.24 -12.07
CA GLN A 29 5.24 4.97 -12.54
C GLN A 29 6.22 3.80 -12.31
N GLU A 30 7.51 4.00 -12.54
CA GLU A 30 8.55 2.98 -12.26
C GLU A 30 8.64 2.69 -10.76
N GLN A 31 8.55 3.74 -9.94
CA GLN A 31 8.61 3.63 -8.48
C GLN A 31 7.33 3.01 -7.90
N ALA A 32 6.15 3.35 -8.43
CA ALA A 32 4.88 2.74 -8.05
C ALA A 32 4.85 1.23 -8.28
N LYS A 33 5.43 0.75 -9.40
CA LYS A 33 5.59 -0.69 -9.66
C LYS A 33 6.46 -1.36 -8.59
N THR A 34 7.57 -0.71 -8.22
CA THR A 34 8.46 -1.19 -7.16
C THR A 34 7.74 -1.27 -5.81
N VAL A 35 6.97 -0.23 -5.46
CA VAL A 35 6.17 -0.17 -4.23
C VAL A 35 5.13 -1.28 -4.19
N ILE A 36 4.34 -1.46 -5.26
CA ILE A 36 3.33 -2.51 -5.33
C ILE A 36 3.94 -3.91 -5.29
N ASN A 37 5.08 -4.13 -5.94
CA ASN A 37 5.80 -5.40 -5.82
C ASN A 37 6.21 -5.68 -4.37
N GLY A 38 6.63 -4.66 -3.62
CA GLY A 38 6.90 -4.77 -2.19
C GLY A 38 5.64 -5.11 -1.39
N PHE A 39 4.50 -4.52 -1.71
CA PHE A 39 3.23 -4.83 -1.05
C PHE A 39 2.76 -6.25 -1.33
N ILE A 40 2.94 -6.73 -2.56
CA ILE A 40 2.63 -8.11 -2.93
C ILE A 40 3.51 -9.07 -2.12
N ASP A 41 4.82 -8.84 -2.04
CA ASP A 41 5.73 -9.65 -1.22
C ASP A 41 5.33 -9.65 0.27
N MET A 42 4.96 -8.50 0.82
CA MET A 42 4.45 -8.39 2.19
C MET A 42 3.12 -9.15 2.38
N GLN A 43 2.25 -9.14 1.38
CA GLN A 43 0.98 -9.87 1.40
C GLN A 43 1.22 -11.38 1.33
N GLU A 44 2.12 -11.85 0.46
CA GLU A 44 2.52 -13.26 0.34
C GLU A 44 3.18 -13.80 1.62
N LYS A 45 3.95 -12.94 2.32
CA LYS A 45 4.50 -13.24 3.65
C LYS A 45 3.45 -13.22 4.76
N GLY A 46 2.22 -12.84 4.45
CA GLY A 46 1.13 -12.72 5.41
C GLY A 46 1.36 -11.60 6.42
N LEU A 47 2.10 -10.55 6.07
CA LEU A 47 2.30 -9.36 6.92
C LEU A 47 1.14 -8.37 6.75
N ILE A 48 0.66 -8.20 5.53
CA ILE A 48 -0.49 -7.35 5.19
C ILE A 48 -1.56 -8.17 4.47
N LYS A 49 -2.80 -7.69 4.50
CA LYS A 49 -3.94 -8.23 3.73
C LYS A 49 -4.18 -7.47 2.43
N GLY A 50 -3.59 -6.29 2.29
CA GLY A 50 -3.76 -5.39 1.16
C GLY A 50 -3.27 -3.99 1.51
N TRP A 51 -3.50 -3.05 0.60
CA TRP A 51 -3.17 -1.64 0.73
C TRP A 51 -4.32 -0.81 0.15
N TYR A 52 -4.52 0.40 0.66
CA TYR A 52 -5.64 1.26 0.26
C TYR A 52 -5.27 2.74 0.41
N PHE A 53 -6.08 3.62 -0.18
CA PHE A 53 -6.02 5.06 0.10
C PHE A 53 -7.03 5.41 1.19
N ASP A 54 -6.58 6.05 2.27
CA ASP A 54 -7.45 6.50 3.35
C ASP A 54 -8.29 7.73 2.93
N GLU A 55 -9.11 8.24 3.84
CA GLU A 55 -9.95 9.43 3.59
C GLU A 55 -9.13 10.70 3.32
N GLN A 56 -7.84 10.71 3.68
CA GLN A 56 -6.90 11.80 3.42
C GLN A 56 -6.11 11.59 2.11
N SER A 57 -6.44 10.55 1.34
CA SER A 57 -5.69 10.15 0.13
C SER A 57 -4.24 9.75 0.41
N HIS A 58 -3.95 9.26 1.62
CA HIS A 58 -2.67 8.65 1.96
C HIS A 58 -2.69 7.16 1.70
N LEU A 59 -1.58 6.66 1.18
CA LEU A 59 -1.40 5.24 0.92
C LEU A 59 -1.11 4.51 2.23
N GLU A 60 -2.05 3.69 2.69
CA GLU A 60 -1.96 2.90 3.91
C GLU A 60 -1.92 1.40 3.64
N LEU A 61 -1.28 0.67 4.56
CA LEU A 61 -1.21 -0.78 4.55
C LEU A 61 -2.22 -1.38 5.51
N LEU A 62 -2.98 -2.35 5.04
CA LEU A 62 -3.91 -3.09 5.89
C LEU A 62 -3.17 -4.29 6.51
N PRO A 63 -2.83 -4.27 7.82
CA PRO A 63 -2.09 -5.36 8.43
C PRO A 63 -2.91 -6.66 8.47
N SER A 64 -2.21 -7.80 8.42
CA SER A 64 -2.84 -9.10 8.63
C SER A 64 -3.10 -9.38 10.11
N ASP A 65 -4.04 -10.29 10.41
CA ASP A 65 -4.27 -10.74 11.80
C ASP A 65 -3.01 -11.36 12.41
N THR A 66 -2.16 -11.98 11.57
CA THR A 66 -0.89 -12.57 11.98
C THR A 66 0.10 -11.48 12.40
N ALA A 67 0.22 -10.39 11.65
CA ALA A 67 1.06 -9.26 12.01
C ALA A 67 0.56 -8.56 13.29
N LEU A 68 -0.76 -8.37 13.41
CA LEU A 68 -1.37 -7.80 14.62
C LEU A 68 -1.10 -8.64 15.86
N LYS A 69 -1.11 -9.98 15.75
CA LYS A 69 -0.73 -10.88 16.85
C LYS A 69 0.74 -10.75 17.23
N ILE A 70 1.66 -10.61 16.27
CA ILE A 70 3.09 -10.42 16.56
C ILE A 70 3.31 -9.11 17.34
N ILE A 71 2.62 -8.03 16.97
CA ILE A 71 2.71 -6.74 17.66
C ILE A 71 2.06 -6.81 19.06
N ALA A 72 0.92 -7.48 19.19
CA ALA A 72 0.20 -7.61 20.47
C ALA A 72 0.94 -8.47 21.50
N ASN A 73 1.76 -9.44 21.05
CA ASN A 73 2.48 -10.36 21.93
C ASN A 73 3.85 -9.84 22.40
N GLN A 74 4.19 -8.58 22.10
CA GLN A 74 5.39 -7.90 22.60
C GLN A 74 5.13 -7.00 23.82
N LYS A 75 3.94 -7.07 24.44
CA LYS A 75 3.61 -6.36 25.69
C LYS A 75 3.66 -7.25 26.91
#